data_AF-A0A972YZB4-F1
#
_entry.id   AF-A0A972YZB4-F1
#
_cell.length_a   1.000
_cell.length_b   1.000
_cell.length_c   1.000
_cell.angle_alpha   90.00
_cell.angle_beta   90.00
_cell.angle_gamma   90.00
#
_symmetry.space_group_name_H-M   'P 1'
#
loop_
_entity.id
_entity.type
_entity.pdbx_description
1 polymer ?
#
loop_
_entity_poly.entity_id
_entity_poly.type
_entity_poly.pdbx_seq_one_letter_code
_entity_poly.pdbx_strand_id
1 'polypeptide(L)'
;MPMCNRILGVGAAALLTLAACGGSSDDTSTDAGPDSIAADADDLDLGLDPTPPTAPSGPTTTLVPSSAADLPTGPPPGATVDAPDSTAVGPLPEPSLQLLEVGQFERATGMATRPFDSRLFVLEQAGRVIAVDDLSEEVVLDISDRVTAGGEQGLLGLAFHPAADLAYVHFSGDDGQTVIAEFVIDPFTAEFDDDSYREVLTVDQPFGNHNGGQLAFGDDELLYIGLGDGGSADDPLRAGLDLTTALGKILRIDPLASGDEPFTVPPGNPFVDVDGADPTIWSYGLRNPWRFAFDAQTGDLWIADVGQNEIEEVNLATAGDAPTGGRGVSFGWSAFEGDETFNPDQDPDGHLGPRLTYRHEGGRCSISGGALYRGQLVTDLDGWYVYGDYCSGELFAFDPTSATDAPRTIAVGSLPEVVAIASGPDEQLFAISNAGTLVRIDAA
;
A
#
# COMPACT_ATOMS: atom_id res chain seq x y z
N MET A 1 -49.92 -3.44 40.51
CA MET A 1 -50.19 -4.82 40.97
C MET A 1 -48.92 -5.63 40.76
N PRO A 2 -48.43 -6.40 41.76
CA PRO A 2 -47.01 -6.75 41.89
C PRO A 2 -46.70 -8.27 41.83
N MET A 3 -45.41 -8.60 42.01
CA MET A 3 -44.80 -9.86 42.49
C MET A 3 -44.65 -11.01 41.47
N CYS A 4 -43.48 -11.64 41.20
CA CYS A 4 -42.28 -12.01 41.97
C CYS A 4 -42.41 -13.29 42.84
N ASN A 5 -41.89 -14.41 42.28
CA ASN A 5 -40.94 -15.39 42.87
C ASN A 5 -41.40 -16.58 43.75
N ARG A 6 -40.52 -17.63 43.74
CA ARG A 6 -40.27 -18.77 44.68
C ARG A 6 -40.80 -20.17 44.26
N ILE A 7 -40.15 -21.32 44.49
CA ILE A 7 -38.89 -21.75 45.16
C ILE A 7 -38.54 -23.24 44.82
N LEU A 8 -37.26 -23.58 45.04
CA LEU A 8 -36.46 -24.83 45.10
C LEU A 8 -37.07 -26.21 45.47
N GLY A 9 -36.33 -27.27 45.06
CA GLY A 9 -36.21 -28.56 45.75
C GLY A 9 -34.98 -29.40 45.30
N VAL A 10 -34.13 -29.81 46.26
CA VAL A 10 -32.79 -30.46 46.17
C VAL A 10 -32.89 -31.99 46.41
N GLY A 11 -31.93 -32.82 45.94
CA GLY A 11 -31.61 -34.10 46.63
C GLY A 11 -30.92 -35.28 45.89
N ALA A 12 -29.59 -35.31 45.99
CA ALA A 12 -28.55 -36.37 45.95
C ALA A 12 -28.82 -37.93 45.85
N ALA A 13 -27.99 -38.57 44.99
CA ALA A 13 -27.03 -39.71 45.14
C ALA A 13 -27.35 -41.07 45.83
N ALA A 14 -26.95 -42.18 45.16
CA ALA A 14 -26.37 -43.44 45.71
C ALA A 14 -25.82 -44.34 44.56
N LEU A 15 -24.49 -44.52 44.39
CA LEU A 15 -23.62 -45.67 44.78
C LEU A 15 -24.05 -47.10 44.39
N LEU A 16 -23.19 -47.83 43.66
CA LEU A 16 -22.95 -49.28 43.87
C LEU A 16 -21.57 -49.78 43.33
N THR A 17 -20.73 -50.23 44.28
CA THR A 17 -19.82 -51.41 44.32
C THR A 17 -18.47 -51.55 43.56
N LEU A 18 -17.43 -51.78 44.41
CA LEU A 18 -16.06 -52.36 44.27
C LEU A 18 -16.05 -53.80 43.68
N ALA A 19 -14.96 -54.52 43.31
CA ALA A 19 -13.51 -54.63 43.66
C ALA A 19 -12.80 -55.42 42.50
N ALA A 20 -11.58 -55.15 41.99
CA ALA A 20 -10.20 -55.24 42.50
C ALA A 20 -9.54 -56.66 42.58
N CYS A 21 -8.39 -56.81 41.88
CA CYS A 21 -7.16 -57.64 42.11
C CYS A 21 -6.40 -57.72 40.74
N GLY A 22 -5.22 -57.11 40.46
CA GLY A 22 -3.84 -57.36 40.95
C GLY A 22 -3.19 -58.56 40.20
N GLY A 23 -2.02 -58.56 39.53
CA GLY A 23 -0.96 -57.61 39.17
C GLY A 23 0.20 -58.36 38.44
N SER A 24 1.15 -57.60 37.86
CA SER A 24 2.55 -57.93 37.50
C SER A 24 2.97 -58.49 36.11
N SER A 25 3.95 -57.75 35.57
CA SER A 25 5.16 -58.10 34.75
C SER A 25 5.09 -58.38 33.23
N ASP A 26 5.84 -57.50 32.55
CA ASP A 26 6.76 -57.66 31.41
C ASP A 26 6.27 -57.65 29.95
N ASP A 27 6.96 -56.75 29.20
CA ASP A 27 7.40 -56.83 27.80
C ASP A 27 6.39 -56.69 26.66
N THR A 28 6.28 -55.50 26.06
CA THR A 28 7.04 -55.09 24.85
C THR A 28 6.38 -53.90 24.14
N SER A 29 7.26 -53.08 23.57
CA SER A 29 7.01 -51.88 22.77
C SER A 29 5.83 -51.94 21.80
N THR A 30 5.00 -50.89 21.80
CA THR A 30 4.79 -50.05 20.61
C THR A 30 4.39 -48.66 21.09
N ASP A 31 5.15 -47.70 20.58
CA ASP A 31 5.14 -46.28 20.86
C ASP A 31 3.85 -45.63 20.34
N ALA A 32 3.11 -44.99 21.24
CA ALA A 32 2.01 -44.08 20.93
C ALA A 32 2.02 -43.01 22.03
N GLY A 33 2.94 -42.06 21.90
CA GLY A 33 2.96 -40.84 22.70
C GLY A 33 1.84 -39.88 22.25
N PRO A 34 1.13 -39.24 23.21
CA PRO A 34 0.15 -38.20 22.93
C PRO A 34 0.78 -36.79 22.94
N ASP A 35 0.07 -35.83 22.36
CA ASP A 35 0.11 -34.40 22.62
C ASP A 35 1.46 -33.66 22.51
N SER A 36 1.66 -32.98 21.38
CA SER A 36 2.20 -31.61 21.35
C SER A 36 1.98 -31.00 19.95
N ILE A 37 0.86 -30.31 19.76
CA ILE A 37 0.80 -29.26 18.73
C ILE A 37 1.53 -28.08 19.36
N ALA A 38 2.82 -27.96 19.07
CA ALA A 38 3.54 -26.73 19.32
C ALA A 38 3.04 -25.72 18.28
N ALA A 39 2.34 -24.69 18.77
CA ALA A 39 2.24 -23.43 18.07
C ALA A 39 3.62 -22.80 18.12
N ASP A 40 4.33 -22.78 17.00
CA ASP A 40 5.45 -21.86 16.81
C ASP A 40 4.84 -20.53 16.37
N ALA A 41 4.67 -19.66 17.36
CA ALA A 41 4.51 -18.24 17.19
C ALA A 41 5.92 -17.65 16.99
N ASP A 42 6.33 -17.57 15.73
CA ASP A 42 7.23 -16.51 15.27
C ASP A 42 6.37 -15.58 14.39
N ASP A 43 5.37 -14.99 15.06
CA ASP A 43 4.65 -13.82 14.59
C ASP A 43 5.62 -12.64 14.67
N LEU A 44 5.91 -12.00 13.53
CA LEU A 44 6.19 -10.57 13.53
C LEU A 44 4.86 -9.83 13.79
N ASP A 45 4.36 -10.02 15.01
CA ASP A 45 3.50 -9.05 15.68
C ASP A 45 4.31 -7.75 15.69
N LEU A 46 3.86 -6.75 14.93
CA LEU A 46 4.28 -5.36 15.06
C LEU A 46 3.81 -4.86 16.44
N GLY A 47 4.43 -5.39 17.50
CA GLY A 47 4.21 -5.06 18.89
C GLY A 47 4.60 -3.61 19.12
N LEU A 48 3.67 -2.71 18.82
CA LEU A 48 3.68 -1.30 19.16
C LEU A 48 3.53 -1.17 20.68
N ASP A 49 4.65 -1.26 21.40
CA ASP A 49 4.79 -0.68 22.73
C ASP A 49 5.57 0.64 22.59
N PRO A 50 5.07 1.78 23.10
CA PRO A 50 5.60 3.10 22.79
C PRO A 50 6.86 3.38 23.61
N THR A 51 8.02 2.89 23.17
CA THR A 51 9.28 3.52 23.54
C THR A 51 9.42 4.79 22.73
N PRO A 52 9.54 5.98 23.36
CA PRO A 52 9.69 7.22 22.61
C PRO A 52 10.94 7.12 21.74
N PRO A 53 10.87 7.45 20.43
CA PRO A 53 12.00 7.34 19.54
C PRO A 53 13.15 8.18 20.08
N THR A 54 14.36 7.60 20.05
CA THR A 54 15.56 8.37 20.28
C THR A 54 15.69 9.33 19.10
N ALA A 55 15.64 10.63 19.36
CA ALA A 55 15.63 11.66 18.32
C ALA A 55 16.75 11.43 17.28
N PRO A 56 16.45 11.44 15.97
CA PRO A 56 17.43 11.19 14.94
C PRO A 56 18.52 12.28 14.97
N SER A 57 19.78 11.86 14.96
CA SER A 57 20.94 12.73 14.76
C SER A 57 21.23 12.86 13.25
N GLY A 58 20.22 13.26 12.48
CA GLY A 58 20.33 13.65 11.07
C GLY A 58 20.20 15.17 10.92
N PRO A 59 20.40 15.74 9.71
CA PRO A 59 20.06 17.14 9.47
C PRO A 59 18.61 17.38 9.88
N THR A 60 18.41 18.25 10.88
CA THR A 60 17.08 18.61 11.37
C THR A 60 16.44 19.54 10.35
N THR A 61 15.69 18.98 9.39
CA THR A 61 14.76 19.80 8.62
C THR A 61 13.72 20.32 9.60
N THR A 62 13.66 21.64 9.77
CA THR A 62 12.70 22.26 10.67
C THR A 62 11.34 22.18 9.99
N LEU A 63 10.37 21.49 10.60
CA LEU A 63 8.97 21.62 10.20
C LEU A 63 8.58 23.08 10.40
N VAL A 64 8.25 23.77 9.32
CA VAL A 64 7.80 25.16 9.37
C VAL A 64 6.28 25.15 9.27
N PRO A 65 5.54 25.36 10.37
CA PRO A 65 4.10 25.60 10.27
C PRO A 65 3.91 26.87 9.44
N SER A 66 3.28 26.75 8.28
CA SER A 66 3.33 27.81 7.28
C SER A 66 1.95 28.10 6.69
N SER A 67 1.54 29.36 6.80
CA SER A 67 0.45 29.93 6.00
C SER A 67 0.84 30.13 4.53
N ALA A 68 1.97 29.55 4.08
CA ALA A 68 2.45 29.55 2.69
C ALA A 68 2.42 28.15 2.07
N ALA A 69 1.86 27.16 2.78
CA ALA A 69 1.41 25.92 2.19
C ALA A 69 0.13 26.11 1.34
N ASP A 70 -0.04 27.30 0.72
CA ASP A 70 -1.19 27.60 -0.14
C ASP A 70 -1.28 26.48 -1.18
N LEU A 71 -2.32 25.65 -1.05
CA LEU A 71 -2.78 24.72 -2.07
C LEU A 71 -3.32 25.58 -3.21
N PRO A 72 -3.09 25.21 -4.48
CA PRO A 72 -3.61 26.00 -5.59
C PRO A 72 -5.13 26.18 -5.41
N THR A 73 -5.65 27.39 -5.61
CA THR A 73 -7.09 27.70 -5.44
C THR A 73 -7.79 27.98 -6.77
N GLY A 74 -7.21 27.53 -7.89
CA GLY A 74 -7.75 27.78 -9.23
C GLY A 74 -7.50 26.64 -10.22
N PRO A 75 -8.32 26.54 -11.30
CA PRO A 75 -8.14 25.53 -12.33
C PRO A 75 -6.81 25.76 -13.08
N PRO A 76 -6.10 24.69 -13.47
CA PRO A 76 -4.74 24.78 -13.99
C PRO A 76 -4.74 25.49 -15.36
N PRO A 77 -3.72 26.31 -15.68
CA PRO A 77 -3.50 26.75 -17.04
C PRO A 77 -2.99 25.56 -17.86
N GLY A 78 -3.68 25.22 -18.95
CA GLY A 78 -3.21 24.21 -19.89
C GLY A 78 -1.85 24.58 -20.47
N ALA A 79 -0.85 23.73 -20.28
CA ALA A 79 0.45 23.83 -20.92
C ALA A 79 0.92 22.46 -21.38
N THR A 80 1.06 22.30 -22.69
CA THR A 80 1.91 21.27 -23.30
C THR A 80 3.36 21.72 -23.15
N VAL A 81 4.21 20.88 -22.54
CA VAL A 81 5.66 21.15 -22.45
C VAL A 81 6.41 19.89 -22.87
N ASP A 82 7.27 20.02 -23.88
CA ASP A 82 8.26 18.99 -24.23
C ASP A 82 9.30 18.89 -23.10
N ALA A 83 9.71 17.66 -22.76
CA ALA A 83 10.71 17.38 -21.72
C ALA A 83 12.05 18.10 -22.00
N PRO A 84 12.69 18.73 -20.98
CA PRO A 84 14.02 19.31 -21.14
C PRO A 84 15.11 18.23 -21.13
N ASP A 85 16.13 18.43 -21.95
CA ASP A 85 17.35 17.62 -21.96
C ASP A 85 18.15 17.86 -20.67
N SER A 86 18.44 16.79 -19.92
CA SER A 86 19.19 16.84 -18.66
C SER A 86 20.63 17.33 -18.90
N THR A 87 21.03 18.41 -18.23
CA THR A 87 22.38 19.02 -18.38
C THR A 87 23.18 19.12 -17.08
N ALA A 88 22.74 18.51 -15.98
CA ALA A 88 23.44 18.62 -14.70
C ALA A 88 24.40 17.44 -14.44
N VAL A 89 25.70 17.64 -14.70
CA VAL A 89 26.77 16.80 -14.15
C VAL A 89 27.31 17.46 -12.88
N GLY A 90 26.89 16.97 -11.73
CA GLY A 90 27.37 17.38 -10.39
C GLY A 90 26.47 16.86 -9.27
N PRO A 91 26.95 16.79 -8.02
CA PRO A 91 26.05 16.64 -6.88
C PRO A 91 25.00 17.77 -6.95
N LEU A 92 23.73 17.43 -6.76
CA LEU A 92 22.71 18.43 -6.48
C LEU A 92 23.23 19.18 -5.25
N PRO A 93 23.12 20.52 -5.19
CA PRO A 93 23.36 21.20 -3.92
C PRO A 93 22.54 20.48 -2.84
N GLU A 94 23.21 20.09 -1.74
CA GLU A 94 22.58 19.49 -0.54
C GLU A 94 21.20 20.15 -0.30
N PRO A 95 20.12 19.39 -0.10
CA PRO A 95 18.81 19.82 -0.55
C PRO A 95 18.38 21.17 0.03
N SER A 96 18.12 22.09 -0.88
CA SER A 96 17.34 23.32 -0.75
C SER A 96 15.87 23.01 -0.51
N LEU A 97 15.55 22.06 0.36
CA LEU A 97 14.18 21.57 0.58
C LEU A 97 13.69 21.89 1.98
N GLN A 98 12.38 22.09 2.09
CA GLN A 98 11.67 22.20 3.35
C GLN A 98 10.39 21.37 3.31
N LEU A 99 9.98 20.90 4.48
CA LEU A 99 8.71 20.21 4.67
C LEU A 99 7.72 21.20 5.27
N LEU A 100 6.69 21.55 4.51
CA LEU A 100 5.64 22.47 4.91
C LEU A 100 4.45 21.66 5.40
N GLU A 101 4.09 21.81 6.67
CA GLU A 101 2.92 21.14 7.23
C GLU A 101 1.63 21.65 6.58
N VAL A 102 0.83 20.72 6.07
CA VAL A 102 -0.49 20.98 5.47
C VAL A 102 -1.59 20.77 6.49
N GLY A 103 -1.52 19.67 7.26
CA GLY A 103 -2.56 19.32 8.22
C GLY A 103 -2.20 18.12 9.10
N GLN A 104 -3.09 17.83 10.05
CA GLN A 104 -2.98 16.71 10.98
C GLN A 104 -4.24 15.86 10.91
N PHE A 105 -4.06 14.55 10.71
CA PHE A 105 -5.11 13.58 10.44
C PHE A 105 -4.99 12.37 11.37
N GLU A 106 -6.06 11.61 11.54
CA GLU A 106 -6.07 10.42 12.37
C GLU A 106 -5.59 9.20 11.59
N ARG A 107 -4.33 8.78 11.83
CA ARG A 107 -3.74 7.58 11.20
C ARG A 107 -3.86 7.60 9.69
N ALA A 108 -3.34 8.65 9.06
CA ALA A 108 -3.40 8.79 7.61
C ALA A 108 -2.71 7.60 6.92
N THR A 109 -3.32 7.08 5.85
CA THR A 109 -2.78 5.96 5.06
C THR A 109 -2.32 6.41 3.69
N GLY A 110 -2.93 7.46 3.13
CA GLY A 110 -2.54 7.98 1.82
C GLY A 110 -3.33 9.23 1.46
N MET A 111 -3.20 9.63 0.19
CA MET A 111 -4.01 10.70 -0.38
C MET A 111 -4.29 10.40 -1.86
N ALA A 112 -5.34 11.03 -2.39
CA ALA A 112 -5.62 11.10 -3.81
C ALA A 112 -5.88 12.55 -4.25
N THR A 113 -5.80 12.77 -5.56
CA THR A 113 -6.23 14.00 -6.21
C THR A 113 -7.31 13.70 -7.23
N ARG A 114 -8.16 14.69 -7.50
CA ARG A 114 -9.21 14.62 -8.51
C ARG A 114 -8.94 15.65 -9.60
N PRO A 115 -9.03 15.29 -10.90
CA PRO A 115 -8.89 16.26 -11.98
C PRO A 115 -9.81 17.47 -11.79
N PHE A 116 -9.24 18.67 -11.98
CA PHE A 116 -9.93 19.96 -11.83
C PHE A 116 -10.46 20.28 -10.42
N ASP A 117 -10.08 19.49 -9.42
CA ASP A 117 -10.24 19.80 -8.00
C ASP A 117 -8.86 20.11 -7.43
N SER A 118 -8.78 21.16 -6.62
CA SER A 118 -7.50 21.58 -6.03
C SER A 118 -7.34 21.14 -4.59
N ARG A 119 -8.38 20.52 -4.00
CA ARG A 119 -8.30 19.86 -2.71
C ARG A 119 -7.48 18.58 -2.81
N LEU A 120 -6.87 18.20 -1.69
CA LEU A 120 -6.34 16.86 -1.47
C LEU A 120 -7.41 16.01 -0.80
N PHE A 121 -7.46 14.72 -1.11
CA PHE A 121 -8.37 13.77 -0.46
C PHE A 121 -7.54 12.81 0.38
N VAL A 122 -7.47 13.08 1.69
CA VAL A 122 -6.65 12.33 2.64
C VAL A 122 -7.45 11.15 3.19
N LEU A 123 -6.81 9.98 3.25
CA LEU A 123 -7.42 8.75 3.75
C LEU A 123 -6.98 8.54 5.18
N GLU A 124 -7.93 8.30 6.07
CA GLU A 124 -7.68 7.85 7.44
C GLU A 124 -7.97 6.36 7.56
N GLN A 125 -7.08 5.63 8.24
CA GLN A 125 -7.10 4.16 8.33
C GLN A 125 -8.46 3.61 8.76
N ALA A 126 -9.18 4.33 9.62
CA ALA A 126 -10.48 3.93 10.17
C ALA A 126 -11.67 4.08 9.19
N GLY A 127 -11.44 4.49 7.93
CA GLY A 127 -12.49 4.51 6.91
C GLY A 127 -13.06 5.89 6.56
N ARG A 128 -12.33 6.98 6.83
CA ARG A 128 -12.76 8.33 6.44
C ARG A 128 -11.92 8.87 5.28
N VAL A 129 -12.56 9.61 4.38
CA VAL A 129 -11.90 10.45 3.37
C VAL A 129 -12.16 11.91 3.70
N ILE A 130 -11.09 12.68 3.81
CA ILE A 130 -11.11 14.08 4.22
C ILE A 130 -10.64 14.91 3.03
N ALA A 131 -11.53 15.72 2.48
CA ALA A 131 -11.15 16.74 1.50
C ALA A 131 -10.53 17.93 2.24
N VAL A 132 -9.32 18.34 1.84
CA VAL A 132 -8.58 19.44 2.46
C VAL A 132 -8.09 20.44 1.42
N ASP A 133 -8.32 21.72 1.71
CA ASP A 133 -7.68 22.87 1.07
C ASP A 133 -7.23 23.89 2.14
N ASP A 134 -6.71 25.04 1.71
CA ASP A 134 -6.28 26.13 2.62
C ASP A 134 -7.42 26.70 3.49
N LEU A 135 -8.67 26.41 3.15
CA LEU A 135 -9.85 27.04 3.74
C LEU A 135 -10.64 26.07 4.63
N SER A 136 -10.51 24.75 4.40
CA SER A 136 -11.39 23.75 4.98
C SER A 136 -10.79 22.34 5.04
N GLU A 137 -11.23 21.60 6.05
CA GLU A 137 -11.09 20.15 6.17
C GLU A 137 -12.51 19.58 6.33
N GLU A 138 -12.95 18.75 5.40
CA GLU A 138 -14.31 18.19 5.36
C GLU A 138 -14.29 16.69 5.14
N VAL A 139 -15.01 15.94 5.99
CA VAL A 139 -15.22 14.50 5.77
C VAL A 139 -16.23 14.34 4.62
N VAL A 140 -15.76 13.82 3.49
CA VAL A 140 -16.56 13.61 2.27
C VAL A 140 -17.01 12.17 2.07
N LEU A 141 -16.43 11.23 2.83
CA LEU A 141 -16.84 9.83 2.93
C LEU A 141 -16.53 9.30 4.34
N ASP A 142 -17.45 8.53 4.92
CA ASP A 142 -17.24 7.77 6.15
C ASP A 142 -17.83 6.36 5.98
N ILE A 143 -16.95 5.38 5.83
CA ILE A 143 -17.27 3.95 5.72
C ILE A 143 -16.74 3.17 6.92
N SER A 144 -16.54 3.83 8.06
CA SER A 144 -15.96 3.22 9.26
C SER A 144 -16.76 2.03 9.81
N ASP A 145 -18.03 1.89 9.41
CA ASP A 145 -18.89 0.75 9.73
C ASP A 145 -18.68 -0.47 8.82
N ARG A 146 -17.85 -0.34 7.78
CA ARG A 146 -17.51 -1.40 6.80
C ARG A 146 -16.01 -1.77 6.83
N VAL A 147 -15.20 -1.08 7.63
CA VAL A 147 -13.74 -1.19 7.62
C VAL A 147 -13.22 -1.90 8.86
N THR A 148 -12.44 -2.95 8.66
CA THR A 148 -11.53 -3.49 9.67
C THR A 148 -10.22 -2.71 9.63
N ALA A 149 -9.88 -2.02 10.72
CA ALA A 149 -8.67 -1.19 10.81
C ALA A 149 -7.69 -1.69 11.88
N GLY A 150 -6.40 -1.65 11.57
CA GLY A 150 -5.31 -2.03 12.47
C GLY A 150 -4.16 -2.71 11.73
N GLY A 151 -2.92 -2.51 12.19
CA GLY A 151 -1.75 -2.99 11.45
C GLY A 151 -1.74 -2.41 10.03
N GLU A 152 -1.68 -3.29 9.03
CA GLU A 152 -1.78 -2.94 7.61
C GLU A 152 -3.23 -2.87 7.08
N GLN A 153 -4.23 -3.26 7.87
CA GLN A 153 -5.63 -3.22 7.49
C GLN A 153 -6.24 -1.82 7.69
N GLY A 154 -7.21 -1.47 6.85
CA GLY A 154 -7.97 -0.22 6.96
C GLY A 154 -8.48 0.26 5.61
N LEU A 155 -8.77 1.56 5.51
CA LEU A 155 -8.91 2.24 4.21
C LEU A 155 -7.52 2.60 3.69
N LEU A 156 -7.12 2.01 2.56
CA LEU A 156 -5.74 2.00 2.07
C LEU A 156 -5.55 2.71 0.73
N GLY A 157 -6.60 2.83 -0.08
CA GLY A 157 -6.51 3.43 -1.41
C GLY A 157 -7.78 4.16 -1.83
N LEU A 158 -7.58 5.17 -2.67
CA LEU A 158 -8.63 5.98 -3.28
C LEU A 158 -8.18 6.36 -4.69
N ALA A 159 -9.06 6.21 -5.67
CA ALA A 159 -8.84 6.72 -7.01
C ALA A 159 -10.14 7.29 -7.59
N PHE A 160 -10.08 8.49 -8.17
CA PHE A 160 -11.19 9.09 -8.89
C PHE A 160 -11.17 8.64 -10.35
N HIS A 161 -12.33 8.28 -10.90
CA HIS A 161 -12.44 7.93 -12.31
C HIS A 161 -12.09 9.16 -13.18
N PRO A 162 -11.26 9.02 -14.23
CA PRO A 162 -10.78 10.17 -15.01
C PRO A 162 -11.88 10.84 -15.84
N ALA A 163 -12.92 10.09 -16.23
CA ALA A 163 -13.96 10.56 -17.17
C ALA A 163 -15.41 10.45 -16.64
N ALA A 164 -15.61 10.01 -15.39
CA ALA A 164 -16.94 9.78 -14.82
C ALA A 164 -16.99 10.31 -13.39
N ASP A 165 -18.19 10.63 -12.91
CA ASP A 165 -18.41 11.10 -11.55
C ASP A 165 -18.46 9.92 -10.58
N LEU A 166 -17.38 9.13 -10.57
CA LEU A 166 -17.19 7.92 -9.78
C LEU A 166 -15.85 7.97 -9.04
N ALA A 167 -15.79 7.37 -7.87
CA ALA A 167 -14.58 7.14 -7.11
C ALA A 167 -14.52 5.70 -6.60
N TYR A 168 -13.31 5.18 -6.44
CA TYR A 168 -13.06 3.80 -6.02
C TYR A 168 -12.19 3.80 -4.78
N VAL A 169 -12.55 3.00 -3.79
CA VAL A 169 -11.80 2.81 -2.55
C VAL A 169 -11.29 1.39 -2.43
N HIS A 170 -10.11 1.23 -1.83
CA HIS A 170 -9.54 -0.05 -1.41
C HIS A 170 -9.56 -0.09 0.11
N PHE A 171 -10.28 -1.04 0.70
CA PHE A 171 -10.28 -1.23 2.16
C PHE A 171 -10.33 -2.71 2.58
N SER A 172 -10.00 -2.96 3.85
CA SER A 172 -10.18 -4.27 4.49
C SER A 172 -11.59 -4.39 5.06
N GLY A 173 -12.38 -5.37 4.61
CA GLY A 173 -13.75 -5.61 5.06
C GLY A 173 -13.85 -6.33 6.41
N ASP A 174 -15.08 -6.67 6.83
CA ASP A 174 -15.37 -7.29 8.13
C ASP A 174 -14.67 -8.64 8.37
N ASP A 175 -14.41 -9.40 7.30
CA ASP A 175 -13.73 -10.70 7.36
C ASP A 175 -12.22 -10.57 7.07
N GLY A 176 -11.70 -9.35 6.98
CA GLY A 176 -10.29 -9.04 6.67
C GLY A 176 -9.93 -9.11 5.18
N GLN A 177 -10.87 -9.49 4.32
CA GLN A 177 -10.73 -9.51 2.86
C GLN A 177 -10.48 -8.10 2.30
N THR A 178 -9.74 -8.00 1.20
CA THR A 178 -9.65 -6.76 0.44
C THR A 178 -10.95 -6.54 -0.34
N VAL A 179 -11.50 -5.34 -0.24
CA VAL A 179 -12.66 -4.88 -1.00
C VAL A 179 -12.29 -3.64 -1.81
N ILE A 180 -12.55 -3.70 -3.11
CA ILE A 180 -12.59 -2.54 -3.99
C ILE A 180 -14.04 -2.17 -4.21
N ALA A 181 -14.44 -0.96 -3.81
CA ALA A 181 -15.81 -0.48 -3.95
C ALA A 181 -15.88 0.83 -4.73
N GLU A 182 -16.98 1.01 -5.46
CA GLU A 182 -17.33 2.21 -6.21
C GLU A 182 -18.34 3.05 -5.42
N PHE A 183 -18.22 4.37 -5.56
CA PHE A 183 -19.20 5.36 -5.15
C PHE A 183 -19.42 6.37 -6.29
N VAL A 184 -20.66 6.79 -6.46
CA VAL A 184 -21.00 8.02 -7.18
C VAL A 184 -20.57 9.22 -6.34
N ILE A 185 -19.96 10.21 -6.99
CA ILE A 185 -19.57 11.46 -6.36
C ILE A 185 -20.32 12.64 -6.97
N ASP A 186 -20.62 13.66 -6.17
CA ASP A 186 -21.10 14.93 -6.73
C ASP A 186 -19.98 15.60 -7.54
N PRO A 187 -20.19 15.95 -8.82
CA PRO A 187 -19.13 16.49 -9.68
C PRO A 187 -18.56 17.82 -9.20
N PHE A 188 -19.29 18.57 -8.38
CA PHE A 188 -18.95 19.93 -7.93
C PHE A 188 -18.40 19.95 -6.50
N THR A 189 -18.97 19.17 -5.58
CA THR A 189 -18.54 19.13 -4.17
C THR A 189 -17.61 17.97 -3.87
N ALA A 190 -17.54 16.96 -4.75
CA ALA A 190 -16.87 15.68 -4.51
C ALA A 190 -17.32 14.97 -3.22
N GLU A 191 -18.54 15.24 -2.76
CA GLU A 191 -19.21 14.44 -1.74
C GLU A 191 -19.58 13.07 -2.31
N PHE A 192 -19.35 12.02 -1.54
CA PHE A 192 -19.67 10.65 -1.93
C PHE A 192 -21.12 10.32 -1.57
N ASP A 193 -21.86 9.70 -2.48
CA ASP A 193 -23.19 9.16 -2.20
C ASP A 193 -23.06 7.76 -1.57
N ASP A 194 -23.17 7.66 -0.25
CA ASP A 194 -23.04 6.37 0.46
C ASP A 194 -24.08 5.32 0.00
N ASP A 195 -25.27 5.75 -0.42
CA ASP A 195 -26.33 4.87 -0.93
C ASP A 195 -25.97 4.26 -2.30
N SER A 196 -24.96 4.81 -2.99
CA SER A 196 -24.47 4.32 -4.28
C SER A 196 -23.42 3.21 -4.18
N TYR A 197 -23.01 2.84 -2.96
CA TYR A 197 -21.99 1.82 -2.69
C TYR A 197 -22.19 0.57 -3.54
N ARG A 198 -21.13 0.17 -4.25
CA ARG A 198 -21.10 -1.05 -5.05
C ARG A 198 -19.76 -1.75 -4.95
N GLU A 199 -19.76 -3.01 -4.55
CA GLU A 199 -18.56 -3.84 -4.61
C GLU A 199 -18.17 -4.13 -6.06
N VAL A 200 -16.91 -3.83 -6.38
CA VAL A 200 -16.31 -4.05 -7.70
C VAL A 200 -15.53 -5.37 -7.67
N LEU A 201 -14.65 -5.53 -6.69
CA LEU A 201 -13.79 -6.69 -6.54
C LEU A 201 -13.61 -7.01 -5.06
N THR A 202 -13.65 -8.30 -4.71
CA THR A 202 -13.34 -8.79 -3.37
C THR A 202 -12.30 -9.91 -3.48
N VAL A 203 -11.25 -9.83 -2.68
CA VAL A 203 -10.16 -10.81 -2.66
C VAL A 203 -9.92 -11.25 -1.22
N ASP A 204 -10.03 -12.56 -0.97
CA ASP A 204 -9.73 -13.14 0.35
C ASP A 204 -8.26 -12.89 0.70
N GLN A 205 -8.03 -12.42 1.94
CA GLN A 205 -6.69 -12.20 2.50
C GLN A 205 -6.41 -13.29 3.54
N PRO A 206 -5.47 -14.22 3.29
CA PRO A 206 -5.16 -15.31 4.20
C PRO A 206 -4.60 -14.83 5.56
N PHE A 207 -3.93 -13.67 5.57
CA PHE A 207 -3.38 -13.02 6.76
C PHE A 207 -3.72 -11.52 6.79
N GLY A 208 -3.56 -10.89 7.96
CA GLY A 208 -3.90 -9.48 8.19
C GLY A 208 -2.81 -8.48 7.77
N ASN A 209 -1.83 -8.92 7.00
CA ASN A 209 -0.72 -8.11 6.49
C ASN A 209 -0.47 -8.40 5.00
N HIS A 210 0.34 -7.56 4.37
CA HIS A 210 0.60 -7.52 2.93
C HIS A 210 -0.66 -7.25 2.11
N ASN A 211 -1.46 -6.28 2.57
CA ASN A 211 -2.73 -5.95 1.92
C ASN A 211 -2.56 -5.06 0.67
N GLY A 212 -1.36 -4.52 0.42
CA GLY A 212 -1.13 -3.53 -0.63
C GLY A 212 -1.89 -2.24 -0.32
N GLY A 213 -2.78 -1.84 -1.24
CA GLY A 213 -3.67 -0.71 -0.98
C GLY A 213 -3.81 0.25 -2.14
N GLN A 214 -2.76 0.42 -2.93
CA GLN A 214 -2.73 1.45 -3.96
C GLN A 214 -3.74 1.18 -5.09
N LEU A 215 -4.45 2.25 -5.46
CA LEU A 215 -5.29 2.34 -6.64
C LEU A 215 -4.76 3.44 -7.56
N ALA A 216 -4.74 3.20 -8.86
CA ALA A 216 -4.43 4.24 -9.84
C ALA A 216 -5.18 3.98 -11.14
N PHE A 217 -5.60 5.05 -11.81
CA PHE A 217 -6.00 4.96 -13.21
C PHE A 217 -4.78 5.18 -14.10
N GLY A 218 -4.60 4.32 -15.09
CA GLY A 218 -3.63 4.56 -16.16
C GLY A 218 -4.18 5.52 -17.22
N ASP A 219 -3.32 5.94 -18.15
CA ASP A 219 -3.71 6.75 -19.32
C ASP A 219 -4.71 6.05 -20.25
N ASP A 220 -4.88 4.74 -20.07
CA ASP A 220 -5.89 3.92 -20.73
C ASP A 220 -7.27 3.95 -20.05
N GLU A 221 -7.44 4.78 -19.01
CA GLU A 221 -8.66 4.95 -18.22
C GLU A 221 -9.11 3.68 -17.48
N LEU A 222 -8.18 2.74 -17.27
CA LEU A 222 -8.45 1.48 -16.55
C LEU A 222 -7.90 1.53 -15.14
N LEU A 223 -8.55 0.80 -14.22
CA LEU A 223 -8.18 0.76 -12.82
C LEU A 223 -7.11 -0.30 -12.58
N TYR A 224 -6.00 0.14 -11.98
CA TYR A 224 -4.91 -0.71 -11.52
C TYR A 224 -4.99 -0.85 -10.00
N ILE A 225 -4.80 -2.09 -9.53
CA ILE A 225 -5.02 -2.46 -8.13
C ILE A 225 -3.80 -3.22 -7.63
N GLY A 226 -3.13 -2.71 -6.60
CA GLY A 226 -1.99 -3.38 -5.96
C GLY A 226 -2.44 -4.27 -4.82
N LEU A 227 -2.07 -5.56 -4.88
CA LEU A 227 -2.34 -6.57 -3.86
C LEU A 227 -1.03 -7.26 -3.48
N GLY A 228 -0.74 -7.33 -2.18
CA GLY A 228 0.38 -8.14 -1.69
C GLY A 228 0.09 -9.63 -1.78
N ASP A 229 1.08 -10.44 -1.44
CA ASP A 229 1.11 -11.91 -1.57
C ASP A 229 0.17 -12.65 -0.61
N GLY A 230 -0.58 -11.91 0.20
CA GLY A 230 -1.54 -12.44 1.15
C GLY A 230 -1.02 -12.55 2.57
N GLY A 231 0.27 -12.23 2.81
CA GLY A 231 0.85 -12.07 4.13
C GLY A 231 1.68 -13.25 4.63
N SER A 232 1.97 -13.22 5.93
CA SER A 232 2.93 -14.12 6.62
C SER A 232 4.38 -13.97 6.16
N ALA A 233 5.30 -14.52 6.95
CA ALA A 233 6.71 -14.58 6.62
C ALA A 233 7.00 -15.60 5.50
N ASP A 234 7.99 -15.27 4.67
CA ASP A 234 8.60 -16.12 3.64
C ASP A 234 7.68 -16.60 2.50
N ASP A 235 6.54 -15.93 2.27
CA ASP A 235 5.53 -16.23 1.22
C ASP A 235 5.09 -17.72 1.21
N PRO A 236 4.42 -18.20 2.27
CA PRO A 236 4.11 -19.64 2.43
C PRO A 236 3.15 -20.16 1.35
N LEU A 237 2.45 -19.27 0.65
CA LEU A 237 1.51 -19.59 -0.42
C LEU A 237 2.16 -19.63 -1.80
N ARG A 238 3.39 -19.12 -1.93
CA ARG A 238 4.08 -18.91 -3.22
C ARG A 238 3.24 -18.06 -4.17
N ALA A 239 2.51 -17.11 -3.61
CA ALA A 239 1.49 -16.36 -4.33
C ALA A 239 2.11 -15.43 -5.37
N GLY A 240 3.30 -14.86 -5.11
CA GLY A 240 3.94 -13.89 -5.98
C GLY A 240 4.05 -14.36 -7.44
N LEU A 241 4.59 -15.56 -7.66
CA LEU A 241 4.76 -16.15 -9.00
C LEU A 241 3.59 -17.05 -9.45
N ASP A 242 2.67 -17.41 -8.56
CA ASP A 242 1.46 -18.15 -8.92
C ASP A 242 0.49 -17.24 -9.70
N LEU A 243 0.23 -17.59 -10.96
CA LEU A 243 -0.69 -16.87 -11.83
C LEU A 243 -2.16 -17.23 -11.62
N THR A 244 -2.47 -18.23 -10.78
CA THR A 244 -3.85 -18.67 -10.51
C THR A 244 -4.56 -17.85 -9.43
N THR A 245 -3.85 -16.88 -8.83
CA THR A 245 -4.33 -16.01 -7.75
C THR A 245 -4.09 -14.53 -8.07
N ALA A 246 -4.93 -13.67 -7.48
CA ALA A 246 -4.82 -12.22 -7.52
C ALA A 246 -3.75 -11.65 -6.56
N LEU A 247 -3.25 -12.45 -5.62
CA LEU A 247 -2.29 -12.03 -4.59
C LEU A 247 -0.86 -11.92 -5.13
N GLY A 248 -0.12 -10.91 -4.69
CA GLY A 248 1.26 -10.61 -5.10
C GLY A 248 1.33 -10.04 -6.52
N LYS A 249 0.35 -9.18 -6.87
CA LYS A 249 0.08 -8.70 -8.23
C LYS A 249 -0.23 -7.20 -8.25
N ILE A 250 -0.05 -6.62 -9.44
CA ILE A 250 -0.85 -5.47 -9.86
C ILE A 250 -1.89 -6.01 -10.84
N LEU A 251 -3.17 -5.79 -10.56
CA LEU A 251 -4.29 -6.12 -11.44
C LEU A 251 -4.64 -4.94 -12.34
N ARG A 252 -5.33 -5.18 -13.45
CA ARG A 252 -5.90 -4.17 -14.35
C ARG A 252 -7.30 -4.58 -14.80
N ILE A 253 -8.30 -3.76 -14.48
CA ILE A 253 -9.71 -3.99 -14.81
C ILE A 253 -10.36 -2.75 -15.42
N ASP A 254 -11.45 -2.93 -16.17
CA ASP A 254 -12.42 -1.86 -16.41
C ASP A 254 -13.46 -1.94 -15.28
N PRO A 255 -13.45 -1.02 -14.31
CA PRO A 255 -14.25 -1.14 -13.10
C PRO A 255 -15.74 -0.80 -13.31
N LEU A 256 -16.11 -0.31 -14.50
CA LEU A 256 -17.49 0.01 -14.82
C LEU A 256 -18.33 -1.28 -14.93
N ALA A 257 -19.50 -1.25 -14.29
CA ALA A 257 -20.44 -2.36 -14.37
C ALA A 257 -20.89 -2.61 -15.82
N SER A 258 -20.94 -3.89 -16.22
CA SER A 258 -21.35 -4.31 -17.56
C SER A 258 -22.38 -5.45 -17.47
N GLY A 259 -23.66 -5.09 -17.53
CA GLY A 259 -24.74 -6.03 -17.29
C GLY A 259 -24.80 -6.44 -15.82
N ASP A 260 -24.66 -7.74 -15.56
CA ASP A 260 -24.62 -8.31 -14.20
C ASP A 260 -23.19 -8.40 -13.64
N GLU A 261 -22.16 -8.13 -14.46
CA GLU A 261 -20.76 -8.20 -14.04
C GLU A 261 -20.34 -6.88 -13.37
N PRO A 262 -19.69 -6.91 -12.19
CA PRO A 262 -19.29 -5.71 -11.46
C PRO A 262 -18.10 -4.99 -12.11
N PHE A 263 -17.34 -5.66 -12.97
CA PHE A 263 -16.27 -5.10 -13.79
C PHE A 263 -16.09 -5.96 -15.04
N THR A 264 -15.23 -5.53 -15.97
CA THR A 264 -14.80 -6.39 -17.08
C THR A 264 -13.28 -6.49 -17.15
N VAL A 265 -12.80 -7.61 -17.69
CA VAL A 265 -11.36 -7.81 -17.93
C VAL A 265 -11.00 -7.25 -19.31
N PRO A 266 -10.10 -6.26 -19.39
CA PRO A 266 -9.69 -5.70 -20.68
C PRO A 266 -8.99 -6.76 -21.54
N PRO A 267 -9.31 -6.88 -22.84
CA PRO A 267 -8.69 -7.88 -23.73
C PRO A 267 -7.19 -7.64 -23.96
N GLY A 268 -6.68 -6.46 -23.59
CA GLY A 268 -5.26 -6.13 -23.62
C GLY A 268 -4.45 -6.75 -22.48
N ASN A 269 -5.08 -7.35 -21.47
CA ASN A 269 -4.35 -7.96 -20.35
C ASN A 269 -3.46 -9.13 -20.83
N PRO A 270 -2.29 -9.33 -20.20
CA PRO A 270 -1.29 -10.31 -20.65
C PRO A 270 -1.71 -11.77 -20.49
N PHE A 271 -2.64 -12.08 -19.58
CA PHE A 271 -2.98 -13.46 -19.20
C PHE A 271 -4.39 -13.92 -19.62
N VAL A 272 -5.12 -13.13 -20.42
CA VAL A 272 -6.51 -13.45 -20.83
C VAL A 272 -6.68 -14.76 -21.58
N ASP A 273 -5.65 -15.18 -22.33
CA ASP A 273 -5.65 -16.41 -23.13
C ASP A 273 -4.78 -17.52 -22.50
N VAL A 274 -4.34 -17.36 -21.25
CA VAL A 274 -3.51 -18.34 -20.54
C VAL A 274 -4.40 -19.21 -19.65
N ASP A 275 -4.49 -20.50 -19.99
CA ASP A 275 -5.36 -21.44 -19.28
C ASP A 275 -5.00 -21.53 -17.79
N GLY A 276 -5.99 -21.32 -16.92
CA GLY A 276 -5.84 -21.35 -15.47
C GLY A 276 -5.28 -20.08 -14.82
N ALA A 277 -4.77 -19.11 -15.58
CA ALA A 277 -4.31 -17.85 -15.02
C ALA A 277 -5.49 -16.92 -14.70
N ASP A 278 -5.35 -16.09 -13.66
CA ASP A 278 -6.24 -14.98 -13.39
C ASP A 278 -6.07 -13.93 -14.51
N PRO A 279 -7.11 -13.67 -15.31
CA PRO A 279 -7.01 -12.80 -16.48
C PRO A 279 -6.93 -11.30 -16.09
N THR A 280 -7.16 -10.95 -14.82
CA THR A 280 -7.02 -9.57 -14.31
C THR A 280 -5.57 -9.15 -14.09
N ILE A 281 -4.63 -10.10 -14.01
CA ILE A 281 -3.22 -9.82 -13.73
C ILE A 281 -2.62 -8.91 -14.82
N TRP A 282 -1.99 -7.81 -14.38
CA TRP A 282 -1.16 -6.95 -15.21
C TRP A 282 0.32 -7.21 -14.98
N SER A 283 0.76 -7.17 -13.73
CA SER A 283 2.13 -7.50 -13.29
C SER A 283 2.08 -8.50 -12.14
N TYR A 284 3.16 -9.26 -11.94
CA TYR A 284 3.22 -10.30 -10.91
C TYR A 284 4.61 -10.41 -10.28
N GLY A 285 4.76 -11.29 -9.29
CA GLY A 285 6.00 -11.47 -8.57
C GLY A 285 6.30 -10.33 -7.60
N LEU A 286 5.29 -9.82 -6.90
CA LEU A 286 5.40 -8.75 -5.91
C LEU A 286 5.10 -9.29 -4.50
N ARG A 287 5.70 -8.70 -3.47
CA ARG A 287 5.48 -9.09 -2.07
C ARG A 287 4.36 -8.31 -1.43
N ASN A 288 4.54 -7.01 -1.30
CA ASN A 288 3.56 -6.06 -0.78
C ASN A 288 3.78 -4.73 -1.51
N PRO A 289 3.24 -4.58 -2.75
CA PRO A 289 3.42 -3.39 -3.58
C PRO A 289 2.66 -2.21 -2.95
N TRP A 290 3.26 -1.65 -1.91
CA TRP A 290 2.62 -0.77 -0.95
C TRP A 290 2.13 0.50 -1.64
N ARG A 291 3.00 1.18 -2.40
CA ARG A 291 2.55 2.19 -3.38
C ARG A 291 3.18 1.95 -4.73
N PHE A 292 2.40 2.24 -5.75
CA PHE A 292 2.86 2.35 -7.12
C PHE A 292 2.27 3.60 -7.78
N ALA A 293 2.92 4.08 -8.82
CA ALA A 293 2.46 5.20 -9.62
C ALA A 293 2.87 5.00 -11.08
N PHE A 294 2.06 5.52 -11.99
CA PHE A 294 2.48 5.76 -13.37
C PHE A 294 3.10 7.14 -13.46
N ASP A 295 4.26 7.24 -14.11
CA ASP A 295 4.82 8.53 -14.49
C ASP A 295 3.97 9.13 -15.61
N ALA A 296 3.27 10.24 -15.34
CA ALA A 296 2.37 10.90 -16.29
C ALA A 296 3.05 11.34 -17.60
N GLN A 297 4.39 11.45 -17.62
CA GLN A 297 5.12 11.83 -18.83
C GLN A 297 5.53 10.65 -19.70
N THR A 298 5.82 9.49 -19.10
CA THR A 298 6.39 8.33 -19.81
C THR A 298 5.49 7.10 -19.81
N GLY A 299 4.49 7.06 -18.94
CA GLY A 299 3.67 5.89 -18.65
C GLY A 299 4.39 4.82 -17.82
N ASP A 300 5.64 5.04 -17.41
CA ASP A 300 6.44 4.05 -16.69
C ASP A 300 5.80 3.72 -15.34
N LEU A 301 5.80 2.44 -14.99
CA LEU A 301 5.30 1.93 -13.72
C LEU A 301 6.43 1.90 -12.69
N TRP A 302 6.23 2.63 -11.59
CA TRP A 302 7.11 2.66 -10.43
C TRP A 302 6.41 2.01 -9.26
N ILE A 303 7.10 1.14 -8.53
CA ILE A 303 6.54 0.40 -7.39
C ILE A 303 7.53 0.45 -6.24
N ALA A 304 7.10 0.90 -5.08
CA ALA A 304 7.79 0.64 -3.82
C ALA A 304 7.19 -0.66 -3.24
N ASP A 305 7.97 -1.74 -3.29
CA ASP A 305 7.57 -3.05 -2.82
C ASP A 305 8.28 -3.36 -1.50
N VAL A 306 7.50 -3.67 -0.45
CA VAL A 306 8.05 -3.87 0.89
C VAL A 306 8.72 -5.22 0.98
N GLY A 307 9.99 -5.22 1.40
CA GLY A 307 10.85 -6.37 1.58
C GLY A 307 10.47 -7.29 2.73
N GLN A 308 11.19 -8.41 2.87
CA GLN A 308 10.91 -9.42 3.89
C GLN A 308 11.80 -9.26 5.13
N ASN A 309 13.08 -9.60 5.01
CA ASN A 309 14.00 -9.73 6.13
C ASN A 309 15.10 -8.67 6.12
N GLU A 310 15.61 -8.32 4.94
CA GLU A 310 16.87 -7.60 4.83
C GLU A 310 16.86 -6.49 3.78
N ILE A 311 16.03 -6.60 2.73
CA ILE A 311 16.14 -5.74 1.55
C ILE A 311 14.78 -5.16 1.16
N GLU A 312 14.73 -3.84 1.09
CA GLU A 312 13.63 -3.08 0.48
C GLU A 312 13.95 -2.73 -0.97
N GLU A 313 12.92 -2.56 -1.80
CA GLU A 313 13.11 -2.33 -3.23
C GLU A 313 12.16 -1.30 -3.88
N VAL A 314 12.68 -0.67 -4.94
CA VAL A 314 11.89 0.08 -5.91
C VAL A 314 12.01 -0.62 -7.26
N ASN A 315 10.88 -1.03 -7.81
CA ASN A 315 10.77 -1.62 -9.13
C ASN A 315 10.39 -0.57 -10.18
N LEU A 316 10.96 -0.70 -11.39
CA LEU A 316 10.66 0.14 -12.55
C LEU A 316 10.37 -0.75 -13.75
N ALA A 317 9.15 -0.67 -14.28
CA ALA A 317 8.80 -1.26 -15.57
C ALA A 317 8.45 -0.17 -16.58
N THR A 318 9.26 -0.04 -17.62
CA THR A 318 9.07 1.00 -18.63
C THR A 318 7.85 0.72 -19.52
N ALA A 319 7.11 1.76 -19.90
CA ALA A 319 5.99 1.62 -20.84
C ALA A 319 6.45 1.34 -22.28
N GLY A 320 7.58 1.94 -22.68
CA GLY A 320 8.05 1.87 -24.07
C GLY A 320 7.05 2.51 -25.03
N ASP A 321 6.52 1.73 -25.98
CA ASP A 321 5.49 2.20 -26.93
C ASP A 321 4.03 1.95 -26.42
N ALA A 322 3.85 1.37 -25.23
CA ALA A 322 2.54 1.14 -24.62
C ALA A 322 2.06 2.37 -23.82
N PRO A 323 0.74 2.50 -23.56
CA PRO A 323 0.22 3.58 -22.70
C PRO A 323 0.75 3.53 -21.25
N THR A 324 1.03 2.33 -20.74
CA THR A 324 1.48 2.11 -19.36
C THR A 324 2.49 0.96 -19.28
N GLY A 325 3.42 1.05 -18.33
CA GLY A 325 4.42 0.03 -18.02
C GLY A 325 3.86 -1.17 -17.24
N GLY A 326 4.65 -2.25 -17.17
CA GLY A 326 4.37 -3.42 -16.33
C GLY A 326 3.65 -4.59 -17.00
N ARG A 327 3.19 -4.46 -18.25
CA ARG A 327 2.43 -5.52 -18.94
C ARG A 327 3.15 -6.88 -18.96
N GLY A 328 2.68 -7.81 -18.14
CA GLY A 328 3.18 -9.18 -18.06
C GLY A 328 4.56 -9.28 -17.42
N VAL A 329 5.01 -8.24 -16.70
CA VAL A 329 6.30 -8.22 -16.03
C VAL A 329 6.22 -9.00 -14.73
N SER A 330 7.16 -9.93 -14.53
CA SER A 330 7.46 -10.55 -13.25
C SER A 330 8.50 -9.72 -12.52
N PHE A 331 8.31 -9.42 -11.23
CA PHE A 331 9.31 -8.78 -10.37
C PHE A 331 10.06 -9.78 -9.48
N GLY A 332 9.73 -11.07 -9.58
CA GLY A 332 10.56 -12.15 -9.05
C GLY A 332 10.28 -12.58 -7.62
N TRP A 333 9.44 -11.87 -6.85
CA TRP A 333 9.01 -12.36 -5.54
C TRP A 333 8.17 -13.64 -5.70
N SER A 334 8.42 -14.74 -4.98
CA SER A 334 9.38 -14.87 -3.87
C SER A 334 10.66 -15.63 -4.21
N ALA A 335 10.98 -15.84 -5.49
CA ALA A 335 12.29 -16.39 -5.89
C ALA A 335 13.45 -15.47 -5.45
N PHE A 336 13.20 -14.16 -5.40
CA PHE A 336 14.16 -13.15 -4.96
C PHE A 336 13.57 -12.23 -3.88
N GLU A 337 14.44 -11.74 -3.00
CA GLU A 337 14.23 -10.58 -2.14
C GLU A 337 15.26 -9.52 -2.59
N GLY A 338 14.80 -8.45 -3.25
CA GLY A 338 15.72 -7.58 -3.99
C GLY A 338 16.42 -8.35 -5.12
N ASP A 339 17.75 -8.27 -5.16
CA ASP A 339 18.58 -8.99 -6.12
C ASP A 339 19.10 -10.35 -5.58
N GLU A 340 18.67 -10.77 -4.38
CA GLU A 340 19.18 -11.97 -3.71
C GLU A 340 18.20 -13.13 -3.82
N THR A 341 18.71 -14.33 -4.14
CA THR A 341 17.89 -15.55 -4.14
C THR A 341 17.31 -15.78 -2.75
N PHE A 342 16.00 -15.89 -2.68
CA PHE A 342 15.25 -16.02 -1.44
C PHE A 342 14.64 -17.42 -1.30
N ASN A 343 13.55 -17.73 -2.03
CA ASN A 343 12.98 -19.07 -2.07
C ASN A 343 13.52 -19.88 -3.26
N PRO A 344 14.52 -20.78 -3.07
CA PRO A 344 15.16 -21.50 -4.17
C PRO A 344 14.27 -22.58 -4.82
N ASP A 345 13.09 -22.84 -4.25
CA ASP A 345 12.07 -23.71 -4.83
C ASP A 345 11.23 -23.02 -5.93
N GLN A 346 11.30 -21.69 -6.01
CA GLN A 346 10.62 -20.88 -7.01
C GLN A 346 11.45 -20.75 -8.30
N ASP A 347 10.78 -20.55 -9.43
CA ASP A 347 11.44 -20.36 -10.72
C ASP A 347 12.15 -19.00 -10.76
N PRO A 348 13.49 -18.96 -10.90
CA PRO A 348 14.23 -17.70 -10.91
C PRO A 348 14.21 -17.00 -12.28
N ASP A 349 13.72 -17.64 -13.35
CA ASP A 349 13.87 -17.12 -14.70
C ASP A 349 12.79 -16.09 -15.06
N GLY A 350 13.14 -15.12 -15.92
CA GLY A 350 12.17 -14.22 -16.55
C GLY A 350 11.65 -13.06 -15.69
N HIS A 351 12.27 -12.79 -14.54
CA HIS A 351 11.97 -11.61 -13.74
C HIS A 351 12.75 -10.36 -14.19
N LEU A 352 12.19 -9.20 -13.88
CA LEU A 352 12.84 -7.90 -13.96
C LEU A 352 13.31 -7.53 -12.55
N GLY A 353 14.62 -7.46 -12.35
CA GLY A 353 15.19 -7.06 -11.07
C GLY A 353 14.90 -5.60 -10.71
N PRO A 354 15.01 -5.25 -9.43
CA PRO A 354 14.70 -3.92 -8.92
C PRO A 354 15.60 -2.84 -9.51
N ARG A 355 15.06 -1.62 -9.58
CA ARG A 355 15.80 -0.44 -10.03
C ARG A 355 16.70 0.14 -8.95
N LEU A 356 16.27 -0.02 -7.69
CA LEU A 356 16.96 0.41 -6.49
C LEU A 356 16.65 -0.59 -5.38
N THR A 357 17.67 -0.98 -4.62
CA THR A 357 17.52 -1.75 -3.38
C THR A 357 18.26 -1.04 -2.24
N TYR A 358 17.79 -1.23 -1.01
CA TYR A 358 18.53 -0.85 0.19
C TYR A 358 18.30 -1.82 1.33
N ARG A 359 19.27 -1.91 2.24
CA ARG A 359 19.22 -2.84 3.38
C ARG A 359 18.56 -2.24 4.61
N HIS A 360 18.09 -3.11 5.50
CA HIS A 360 17.61 -2.82 6.86
C HIS A 360 18.75 -2.36 7.80
N GLU A 361 19.42 -1.27 7.43
CA GLU A 361 20.49 -0.63 8.18
C GLU A 361 20.05 0.75 8.66
N GLY A 362 20.61 1.23 9.78
CA GLY A 362 20.31 2.58 10.28
C GLY A 362 18.90 2.76 10.85
N GLY A 363 18.20 1.67 11.17
CA GLY A 363 16.83 1.68 11.68
C GLY A 363 15.76 1.60 10.57
N ARG A 364 16.17 1.38 9.33
CA ARG A 364 15.30 1.15 8.19
C ARG A 364 14.71 -0.25 8.20
N CYS A 365 13.48 -0.42 7.71
CA CYS A 365 12.80 -1.71 7.74
C CYS A 365 11.68 -1.90 6.70
N SER A 366 11.23 -0.81 6.05
CA SER A 366 10.00 -0.87 5.26
C SER A 366 9.93 0.36 4.37
N ILE A 367 10.10 0.17 3.07
CA ILE A 367 9.93 1.24 2.10
C ILE A 367 8.47 1.67 2.06
N SER A 368 8.25 2.96 2.16
CA SER A 368 6.92 3.55 2.16
C SER A 368 6.74 4.45 0.97
N GLY A 369 6.29 3.80 -0.10
CA GLY A 369 5.85 4.42 -1.33
C GLY A 369 6.93 5.19 -2.08
N GLY A 370 6.48 5.90 -3.11
CA GLY A 370 7.30 6.86 -3.81
C GLY A 370 6.63 7.40 -5.06
N ALA A 371 7.06 8.57 -5.50
CA ALA A 371 6.56 9.22 -6.71
C ALA A 371 7.68 9.98 -7.41
N LEU A 372 7.59 10.09 -8.74
CA LEU A 372 8.48 10.98 -9.48
C LEU A 372 8.06 12.41 -9.26
N TYR A 373 9.04 13.26 -8.99
CA TYR A 373 8.84 14.69 -8.96
C TYR A 373 8.79 15.23 -10.40
N ARG A 374 7.64 15.75 -10.81
CA ARG A 374 7.43 16.42 -12.10
C ARG A 374 7.05 17.91 -11.96
N GLY A 375 6.86 18.37 -10.72
CA GLY A 375 6.48 19.75 -10.40
C GLY A 375 7.54 20.80 -10.75
N GLN A 376 7.15 22.06 -10.59
CA GLN A 376 7.98 23.22 -10.97
C GLN A 376 8.61 23.97 -9.77
N LEU A 377 8.18 23.67 -8.55
CA LEU A 377 8.66 24.36 -7.34
C LEU A 377 10.08 23.95 -6.95
N VAL A 378 10.41 22.68 -7.16
CA VAL A 378 11.66 22.05 -6.77
C VAL A 378 12.36 21.53 -8.03
N THR A 379 12.82 22.44 -8.88
CA THR A 379 13.40 22.09 -10.18
C THR A 379 14.60 21.14 -10.10
N ASP A 380 15.30 21.11 -8.97
CA ASP A 380 16.45 20.24 -8.73
C ASP A 380 16.05 18.76 -8.57
N LEU A 381 14.77 18.47 -8.30
CA LEU A 381 14.21 17.12 -8.22
C LEU A 381 13.51 16.68 -9.52
N ASP A 382 13.45 17.49 -10.58
CA ASP A 382 12.74 17.08 -11.81
C ASP A 382 13.24 15.73 -12.34
N GLY A 383 12.31 14.77 -12.43
CA GLY A 383 12.55 13.39 -12.82
C GLY A 383 13.19 12.50 -11.76
N TRP A 384 13.36 12.95 -10.51
CA TRP A 384 13.83 12.13 -9.39
C TRP A 384 12.67 11.43 -8.72
N TYR A 385 12.91 10.20 -8.26
CA TYR A 385 11.95 9.41 -7.50
C TYR A 385 12.14 9.68 -6.01
N VAL A 386 11.11 10.16 -5.33
CA VAL A 386 11.14 10.47 -3.89
C VAL A 386 10.37 9.40 -3.14
N TYR A 387 10.95 8.86 -2.08
CA TYR A 387 10.41 7.77 -1.27
C TYR A 387 10.76 7.93 0.22
N GLY A 388 10.09 7.18 1.08
CA GLY A 388 10.36 7.16 2.53
C GLY A 388 10.63 5.76 3.06
N ASP A 389 11.12 5.68 4.30
CA ASP A 389 11.15 4.45 5.10
C ASP A 389 10.30 4.64 6.36
N TYR A 390 9.36 3.72 6.61
CA TYR A 390 8.41 3.81 7.71
C TYR A 390 9.09 3.82 9.09
N CYS A 391 10.06 2.93 9.30
CA CYS A 391 10.70 2.73 10.60
C CYS A 391 11.68 3.86 10.95
N SER A 392 12.53 4.26 10.00
CA SER A 392 13.51 5.31 10.27
C SER A 392 12.90 6.70 10.15
N GLY A 393 11.80 6.84 9.39
CA GLY A 393 11.20 8.10 9.02
C GLY A 393 12.07 8.93 8.07
N GLU A 394 13.13 8.36 7.50
CA GLU A 394 13.96 9.07 6.52
C GLU A 394 13.23 9.23 5.19
N LEU A 395 13.40 10.38 4.55
CA LEU A 395 12.96 10.64 3.19
C LEU A 395 14.17 10.72 2.27
N PHE A 396 14.07 10.10 1.11
CA PHE A 396 15.13 10.02 0.12
C PHE A 396 14.66 10.48 -1.25
N ALA A 397 15.58 11.01 -2.05
CA ALA A 397 15.40 11.20 -3.48
C ALA A 397 16.46 10.39 -4.24
N PHE A 398 16.00 9.63 -5.22
CA PHE A 398 16.79 8.76 -6.07
C PHE A 398 16.80 9.28 -7.50
N ASP A 399 17.97 9.36 -8.11
CA ASP A 399 18.17 9.72 -9.51
C ASP A 399 18.02 8.47 -10.39
N PRO A 400 16.89 8.32 -11.12
CA PRO A 400 16.64 7.14 -11.92
C PRO A 400 17.52 7.05 -13.17
N THR A 401 18.32 8.07 -13.47
CA THR A 401 19.29 8.06 -14.58
C THR A 401 20.68 7.54 -14.17
N SER A 402 20.90 7.36 -12.86
CA SER A 402 22.16 6.79 -12.34
C SER A 402 22.37 5.33 -12.79
N ALA A 403 23.58 4.79 -12.68
CA ALA A 403 23.81 3.38 -13.04
C ALA A 403 23.14 2.45 -12.02
N THR A 404 22.56 1.31 -12.45
CA THR A 404 21.87 0.36 -11.56
C THR A 404 22.80 -0.21 -10.48
N ASP A 405 24.07 -0.44 -10.80
CA ASP A 405 25.09 -0.93 -9.87
C ASP A 405 25.75 0.18 -9.02
N ALA A 406 25.37 1.43 -9.24
CA ALA A 406 25.81 2.59 -8.47
C ALA A 406 24.68 3.63 -8.37
N PRO A 407 23.57 3.27 -7.69
CA PRO A 407 22.41 4.15 -7.57
C PRO A 407 22.80 5.42 -6.82
N ARG A 408 22.32 6.56 -7.30
CA ARG A 408 22.53 7.85 -6.66
C ARG A 408 21.29 8.22 -5.87
N THR A 409 21.43 8.19 -4.55
CA THR A 409 20.38 8.58 -3.60
C THR A 409 20.88 9.67 -2.67
N ILE A 410 20.02 10.64 -2.33
CA ILE A 410 20.28 11.67 -1.34
C ILE A 410 19.17 11.66 -0.28
N ALA A 411 19.52 11.95 0.98
CA ALA A 411 18.53 12.20 2.02
C ALA A 411 17.93 13.60 1.81
N VAL A 412 16.60 13.71 1.82
CA VAL A 412 15.87 14.97 1.56
C VAL A 412 15.08 15.47 2.76
N GLY A 413 14.98 14.68 3.82
CA GLY A 413 14.34 15.08 5.06
C GLY A 413 14.01 13.90 5.94
N SER A 414 13.18 14.13 6.95
CA SER A 414 12.58 13.07 7.73
C SER A 414 11.16 13.42 8.16
N LEU A 415 10.30 12.40 8.17
CA LEU A 415 8.94 12.42 8.64
C LEU A 415 8.67 11.07 9.33
N PRO A 416 8.41 11.02 10.65
CA PRO A 416 8.15 9.77 11.35
C PRO A 416 6.97 9.00 10.75
N GLU A 417 7.04 7.66 10.74
CA GLU A 417 5.95 6.79 10.28
C GLU A 417 5.41 7.19 8.90
N VAL A 418 6.29 7.64 7.99
CA VAL A 418 5.89 7.94 6.60
C VAL A 418 5.33 6.68 5.96
N VAL A 419 4.15 6.78 5.35
CA VAL A 419 3.44 5.67 4.69
C VAL A 419 3.22 5.92 3.20
N ALA A 420 3.34 7.15 2.73
CA ALA A 420 3.25 7.43 1.30
C ALA A 420 4.01 8.70 0.94
N ILE A 421 4.56 8.71 -0.27
CA ILE A 421 4.85 9.91 -1.04
C ILE A 421 3.89 9.92 -2.23
N ALA A 422 3.20 11.02 -2.46
CA ALA A 422 2.19 11.12 -3.51
C ALA A 422 2.29 12.45 -4.25
N SER A 423 1.98 12.41 -5.56
CA SER A 423 1.80 13.61 -6.37
C SER A 423 0.44 14.24 -6.07
N GLY A 424 0.47 15.52 -5.76
CA GLY A 424 -0.70 16.38 -5.57
C GLY A 424 -0.98 17.26 -6.79
N PRO A 425 -1.82 18.29 -6.63
CA PRO A 425 -2.04 19.32 -7.63
C PRO A 425 -0.73 19.97 -8.10
N ASP A 426 -0.67 20.33 -9.38
CA ASP A 426 0.51 20.92 -10.03
C ASP A 426 1.80 20.09 -9.90
N GLU A 427 1.64 18.76 -9.77
CA GLU A 427 2.73 17.78 -9.65
C GLU A 427 3.67 18.03 -8.46
N GLN A 428 3.17 18.73 -7.44
CA GLN A 428 3.86 18.90 -6.15
C GLN A 428 3.85 17.58 -5.39
N LEU A 429 4.92 17.28 -4.65
CA LEU A 429 4.97 16.06 -3.84
C LEU A 429 4.57 16.32 -2.39
N PHE A 430 3.87 15.35 -1.83
CA PHE A 430 3.45 15.32 -0.44
C PHE A 430 3.97 14.06 0.23
N ALA A 431 4.36 14.17 1.49
CA ALA A 431 4.68 13.04 2.35
C ALA A 431 3.61 12.88 3.42
N ILE A 432 3.09 11.66 3.56
CA ILE A 432 1.97 11.30 4.43
C ILE A 432 2.52 10.44 5.57
N SER A 433 2.26 10.83 6.81
CA SER A 433 2.63 10.08 8.01
C SER A 433 1.42 9.39 8.64
N ASN A 434 1.59 8.12 9.04
CA ASN A 434 0.59 7.42 9.85
C ASN A 434 0.50 7.97 11.28
N ALA A 435 1.51 8.72 11.74
CA ALA A 435 1.39 9.50 12.97
C ALA A 435 0.47 10.74 12.81
N GLY A 436 0.00 11.01 11.59
CA GLY A 436 -1.07 11.96 11.27
C GLY A 436 -0.65 13.17 10.47
N THR A 437 0.64 13.47 10.39
CA THR A 437 1.12 14.68 9.71
C THR A 437 1.14 14.52 8.19
N LEU A 438 0.52 15.45 7.48
CA LEU A 438 0.68 15.63 6.04
C LEU A 438 1.60 16.82 5.78
N VAL A 439 2.64 16.64 4.96
CA VAL A 439 3.54 17.73 4.57
C VAL A 439 3.67 17.82 3.05
N ARG A 440 3.78 19.04 2.53
CA ARG A 440 4.26 19.31 1.17
C ARG A 440 5.79 19.37 1.17
N ILE A 441 6.41 18.75 0.17
CA ILE A 441 7.84 18.87 -0.10
C ILE A 441 8.06 20.07 -1.01
N ASP A 442 8.77 21.08 -0.51
CA ASP A 442 8.93 22.38 -1.18
C ASP A 442 10.40 22.82 -1.23
N ALA A 443 10.69 23.85 -2.02
CA ALA A 443 11.99 24.51 -2.02
C ALA A 443 12.13 25.42 -0.78
N ALA A 444 13.33 25.46 -0.19
CA ALA A 444 13.69 26.18 1.03
C ALA A 444 14.08 27.65 0.80
#